data_AF-M5RYX3-F1
#
_entry.id   AF-M5RYX3-F1
#
_cell.length_a   1.000
_cell.length_b   1.000
_cell.length_c   1.000
_cell.angle_alpha   90.00
_cell.angle_beta   90.00
_cell.angle_gamma   90.00
#
_symmetry.space_group_name_H-M   'P 1'
#
loop_
_entity.id
_entity.type
_entity.pdbx_description
1 polymer ?
#
loop_
_entity_poly.entity_id
_entity_poly.type
_entity_poly.pdbx_seq_one_letter_code
_entity_poly.pdbx_strand_id
1 'polypeptide(L)'
;MSFASEDLIDGYLDESLSQEQFQQLNQWIKSDPLRAQRFASAMLLHDRLRNAFTTNEFSTNEFSTNEFMAEDSMTGQSTAGQSTVNDPGPEQADERPNVVTPTSHSRNVWGRSAIALATTACLVLISVALLWNGLGTTSASAAVMELNRIIAANRQSLDRTFLMSVEESAAQKDLRHDSPEYRRPPKPSLNNAILEVRGSDQFVLKREVEPGVFFVTGSNGTTSWAVRPDGPVRLSNDLTRFNRDLPGHERSLPINNIENGLDALHTAYELKLLPVEGQTNEVHEQDVEANTATSRRMVAIKKRGFLGPERVEILYTASSGQIREMRFVDMPYGRNIVTLKMTLMEEQTFAADHFDHESHHDPTRIVEFE
;
A
#
# COMPACT_ATOMS: atom_id res chain seq x y z
N MET A 1 -5.49 -22.54 -33.29
CA MET A 1 -4.38 -23.17 -32.52
C MET A 1 -4.63 -22.82 -31.06
N SER A 2 -4.19 -23.64 -30.09
CA SER A 2 -4.16 -23.16 -28.69
C SER A 2 -2.89 -22.35 -28.52
N PHE A 3 -3.01 -21.11 -28.04
CA PHE A 3 -1.88 -20.41 -27.44
C PHE A 3 -1.49 -21.11 -26.13
N ALA A 4 -0.25 -20.92 -25.66
CA ALA A 4 0.08 -21.27 -24.29
C ALA A 4 -0.60 -20.28 -23.34
N SER A 5 -0.91 -20.72 -22.11
CA SER A 5 -1.49 -19.83 -21.11
C SER A 5 -0.53 -18.74 -20.64
N GLU A 6 0.78 -18.91 -20.89
CA GLU A 6 1.79 -17.88 -20.63
C GLU A 6 1.72 -16.77 -21.70
N ASP A 7 1.71 -17.10 -23.01
CA ASP A 7 1.52 -16.13 -24.10
C ASP A 7 0.31 -15.20 -23.89
N LEU A 8 -0.80 -15.74 -23.38
CA LEU A 8 -2.03 -15.00 -23.12
C LEU A 8 -1.95 -14.09 -21.89
N ILE A 9 -1.09 -14.40 -20.90
CA ILE A 9 -0.86 -13.55 -19.74
C ILE A 9 0.11 -12.43 -20.13
N ASP A 10 1.24 -12.77 -20.73
CA ASP A 10 2.28 -11.81 -21.10
C ASP A 10 1.73 -10.78 -22.11
N GLY A 11 1.00 -11.25 -23.13
CA GLY A 11 0.34 -10.37 -24.09
C GLY A 11 -0.78 -9.50 -23.51
N TYR A 12 -1.36 -9.85 -22.34
CA TYR A 12 -2.29 -8.97 -21.62
C TYR A 12 -1.53 -7.86 -20.88
N LEU A 13 -0.40 -8.19 -20.26
CA LEU A 13 0.45 -7.24 -19.52
C LEU A 13 1.07 -6.20 -20.47
N ASP A 14 1.46 -6.63 -21.67
CA ASP A 14 2.00 -5.79 -22.76
C ASP A 14 0.90 -5.10 -23.62
N GLU A 15 -0.36 -5.11 -23.19
CA GLU A 15 -1.52 -4.50 -23.88
C GLU A 15 -1.69 -4.95 -25.37
N SER A 16 -1.19 -6.14 -25.73
CA SER A 16 -1.04 -6.59 -27.13
C SER A 16 -2.03 -7.68 -27.60
N LEU A 17 -2.92 -8.17 -26.72
CA LEU A 17 -3.92 -9.17 -27.10
C LEU A 17 -4.96 -8.65 -28.12
N SER A 18 -5.25 -9.49 -29.11
CA SER A 18 -6.49 -9.37 -29.89
C SER A 18 -7.74 -9.68 -29.05
N GLN A 19 -8.91 -9.21 -29.49
CA GLN A 19 -10.19 -9.44 -28.81
C GLN A 19 -10.50 -10.93 -28.59
N GLU A 20 -10.11 -11.81 -29.53
CA GLU A 20 -10.28 -13.26 -29.38
C GLU A 20 -9.36 -13.85 -28.31
N GLN A 21 -8.09 -13.42 -28.26
CA GLN A 21 -7.14 -13.85 -27.22
C GLN A 21 -7.57 -13.36 -25.84
N PHE A 22 -8.10 -12.14 -25.73
CA PHE A 22 -8.66 -11.61 -24.49
C PHE A 22 -9.85 -12.45 -23.98
N GLN A 23 -10.73 -12.88 -24.89
CA GLN A 23 -11.83 -13.79 -24.55
C GLN A 23 -11.32 -15.18 -24.11
N GLN A 24 -10.29 -15.72 -24.77
CA GLN A 24 -9.65 -16.99 -24.39
C GLN A 24 -9.01 -16.90 -22.99
N LEU A 25 -8.30 -15.80 -22.69
CA LEU A 25 -7.74 -15.55 -21.35
C LEU A 25 -8.85 -15.47 -20.29
N ASN A 26 -9.94 -14.75 -20.57
CA ASN A 26 -11.07 -14.59 -19.65
C ASN A 26 -11.77 -15.94 -19.35
N GLN A 27 -11.94 -16.79 -20.38
CA GLN A 27 -12.43 -18.16 -20.22
C GLN A 27 -11.43 -19.04 -19.43
N TRP A 28 -10.12 -18.92 -19.69
CA TRP A 28 -9.07 -19.64 -18.98
C TRP A 28 -9.04 -19.28 -17.49
N ILE A 29 -9.09 -17.98 -17.14
CA ILE A 29 -9.19 -17.49 -15.76
C ILE A 29 -10.42 -18.07 -15.05
N LYS A 30 -11.59 -18.06 -15.71
CA LYS A 30 -12.86 -18.55 -15.13
C LYS A 30 -12.95 -20.07 -14.99
N SER A 31 -12.11 -20.83 -15.69
CA SER A 31 -12.19 -22.29 -15.73
C SER A 31 -11.67 -23.01 -14.48
N ASP A 32 -10.86 -22.33 -13.65
CA ASP A 32 -10.20 -22.92 -12.47
C ASP A 32 -9.68 -21.81 -11.53
N PRO A 33 -10.03 -21.79 -10.23
CA PRO A 33 -9.53 -20.80 -9.27
C PRO A 33 -7.99 -20.68 -9.20
N LEU A 34 -7.24 -21.76 -9.45
CA LEU A 34 -5.77 -21.73 -9.46
C LEU A 34 -5.23 -20.92 -10.67
N ARG A 35 -5.98 -20.87 -11.78
CA ARG A 35 -5.64 -20.04 -12.96
C ARG A 35 -5.88 -18.56 -12.67
N ALA A 36 -6.98 -18.23 -11.99
CA ALA A 36 -7.23 -16.89 -11.49
C ALA A 36 -6.14 -16.42 -10.50
N GLN A 37 -5.73 -17.29 -9.56
CA GLN A 37 -4.62 -16.99 -8.64
C GLN A 37 -3.27 -16.82 -9.37
N ARG A 38 -2.98 -17.64 -10.40
CA ARG A 38 -1.77 -17.49 -11.23
C ARG A 38 -1.77 -16.17 -12.00
N PHE A 39 -2.90 -15.79 -12.60
CA PHE A 39 -3.06 -14.50 -13.29
C PHE A 39 -2.87 -13.31 -12.34
N ALA A 40 -3.53 -13.31 -11.18
CA ALA A 40 -3.38 -12.26 -10.18
C ALA A 40 -1.93 -12.14 -9.66
N SER A 41 -1.22 -13.27 -9.55
CA SER A 41 0.20 -13.27 -9.18
C SER A 41 1.10 -12.64 -10.24
N ALA A 42 0.80 -12.84 -11.53
CA ALA A 42 1.51 -12.23 -12.64
C ALA A 42 1.26 -10.71 -12.72
N MET A 43 -0.01 -10.28 -12.58
CA MET A 43 -0.38 -8.85 -12.46
C MET A 43 0.41 -8.14 -11.35
N LEU A 44 0.41 -8.69 -10.14
CA LEU A 44 1.12 -8.12 -8.99
C LEU A 44 2.65 -8.09 -9.17
N LEU A 45 3.23 -8.99 -9.97
CA LEU A 45 4.65 -8.96 -10.32
C LEU A 45 4.92 -7.86 -11.36
N HIS A 46 4.09 -7.76 -12.40
CA HIS A 46 4.22 -6.74 -13.44
C HIS A 46 4.10 -5.32 -12.87
N ASP A 47 3.11 -5.06 -12.02
CA ASP A 47 2.94 -3.77 -11.36
C ASP A 47 4.16 -3.41 -10.47
N ARG A 48 4.76 -4.40 -9.79
CA ARG A 48 6.00 -4.18 -9.01
C ARG A 48 7.19 -3.83 -9.91
N LEU A 49 7.33 -4.49 -11.05
CA LEU A 49 8.39 -4.19 -12.02
C LEU A 49 8.18 -2.79 -12.64
N ARG A 50 6.97 -2.47 -13.09
CA ARG A 50 6.60 -1.16 -13.65
C ARG A 50 6.91 -0.03 -12.66
N ASN A 51 6.56 -0.19 -11.39
CA ASN A 51 6.87 0.77 -10.33
C ASN A 51 8.37 0.85 -9.99
N ALA A 52 9.14 -0.24 -10.11
CA ALA A 52 10.59 -0.21 -9.93
C ALA A 52 11.29 0.58 -11.05
N PHE A 53 10.85 0.43 -12.30
CA PHE A 53 11.40 1.19 -13.43
C PHE A 53 11.09 2.68 -13.34
N THR A 54 9.84 3.08 -13.05
CA THR A 54 9.47 4.50 -12.90
C THR A 54 10.19 5.18 -11.73
N THR A 55 10.43 4.47 -10.62
CA THR A 55 11.22 4.99 -9.48
C THR A 55 12.66 5.32 -9.88
N ASN A 56 13.24 4.59 -10.84
CA ASN A 56 14.61 4.82 -11.31
C ASN A 56 14.72 6.06 -12.22
N GLU A 57 13.77 6.27 -13.15
CA GLU A 57 13.83 7.41 -14.09
C GLU A 57 13.77 8.77 -13.39
N PHE A 58 12.94 8.90 -12.34
CA PHE A 58 12.91 10.11 -11.51
C PHE A 58 14.22 10.34 -10.74
N SER A 59 14.95 9.27 -10.38
CA SER A 59 16.20 9.37 -9.64
C SER A 59 17.37 9.87 -10.49
N THR A 60 17.29 9.75 -11.82
CA THR A 60 18.35 10.19 -12.76
C THR A 60 18.27 11.66 -13.18
N ASN A 61 17.13 12.33 -13.01
CA ASN A 61 16.92 13.68 -13.54
C ASN A 61 17.30 14.85 -12.59
N GLU A 62 17.51 14.61 -11.29
CA GLU A 62 17.83 15.70 -10.34
C GLU A 62 19.29 16.19 -10.39
N PHE A 63 20.17 15.57 -11.19
CA PHE A 63 21.62 15.86 -11.18
C PHE A 63 22.14 16.79 -12.29
N SER A 64 21.26 17.37 -13.13
CA SER A 64 21.67 18.07 -14.37
C SER A 64 21.34 19.57 -14.44
N THR A 65 20.92 20.20 -13.33
CA THR A 65 20.58 21.64 -13.29
C THR A 65 21.20 22.36 -12.10
N ASN A 66 22.52 22.58 -12.12
CA ASN A 66 23.22 23.40 -11.13
C ASN A 66 24.57 23.99 -11.61
N GLU A 67 24.71 24.36 -12.89
CA GLU A 67 25.91 25.05 -13.39
C GLU A 67 25.61 26.06 -14.52
N PHE A 68 25.08 27.24 -14.18
CA PHE A 68 25.30 28.49 -14.93
C PHE A 68 24.85 29.73 -14.11
N MET A 69 25.39 30.93 -14.44
CA MET A 69 25.06 32.27 -13.91
C MET A 69 25.76 32.78 -12.61
N ALA A 70 27.07 33.01 -12.69
CA ALA A 70 27.81 34.15 -12.08
C ALA A 70 29.27 34.13 -12.61
N GLU A 71 29.99 35.22 -12.85
CA GLU A 71 29.67 36.66 -12.97
C GLU A 71 30.71 37.32 -13.91
N ASP A 72 30.48 38.53 -14.42
CA ASP A 72 31.32 39.19 -15.44
C ASP A 72 31.95 40.50 -14.94
N SER A 73 33.30 40.58 -14.84
CA SER A 73 34.06 41.85 -14.95
C SER A 73 35.61 41.74 -14.95
N MET A 74 36.18 42.35 -16.00
CA MET A 74 37.36 43.24 -16.01
C MET A 74 38.82 42.79 -15.67
N THR A 75 39.62 42.72 -16.76
CA THR A 75 40.97 43.35 -16.96
C THR A 75 42.21 42.92 -16.14
N GLY A 76 43.34 42.62 -16.82
CA GLY A 76 44.67 42.64 -16.17
C GLY A 76 45.89 42.06 -16.93
N GLN A 77 46.50 42.85 -17.82
CA GLN A 77 47.93 42.86 -18.27
C GLN A 77 48.77 41.58 -18.57
N SER A 78 49.48 41.70 -19.70
CA SER A 78 50.51 40.81 -20.28
C SER A 78 51.89 40.86 -19.59
N THR A 79 52.63 39.73 -19.59
CA THR A 79 54.04 39.55 -20.06
C THR A 79 54.54 38.13 -19.68
N ALA A 80 55.60 37.50 -20.18
CA ALA A 80 56.34 37.42 -21.46
C ALA A 80 57.76 36.84 -21.15
N GLY A 81 58.24 35.84 -21.90
CA GLY A 81 59.57 35.20 -21.73
C GLY A 81 59.47 33.65 -21.73
N GLN A 82 59.95 32.91 -22.75
CA GLN A 82 61.36 32.55 -23.06
C GLN A 82 61.96 31.55 -22.04
N SER A 83 62.67 30.46 -22.41
CA SER A 83 63.10 29.87 -23.71
C SER A 83 63.64 28.43 -23.44
N THR A 84 64.15 27.55 -24.34
CA THR A 84 64.59 27.56 -25.77
C THR A 84 64.70 26.10 -26.31
N VAL A 85 64.86 25.91 -27.63
CA VAL A 85 65.61 24.80 -28.33
C VAL A 85 64.98 23.37 -28.28
N ASN A 86 64.58 22.69 -29.37
CA ASN A 86 65.24 22.28 -30.65
C ASN A 86 66.27 21.12 -30.44
N ASP A 87 66.41 20.05 -31.25
CA ASP A 87 65.66 19.52 -32.42
C ASP A 87 65.77 17.94 -32.46
N PRO A 88 65.94 17.13 -33.56
CA PRO A 88 65.29 15.80 -33.64
C PRO A 88 66.25 14.58 -33.77
N GLY A 89 65.69 13.40 -34.11
CA GLY A 89 66.41 12.12 -34.41
C GLY A 89 66.96 12.03 -35.85
N PRO A 90 66.93 10.86 -36.57
CA PRO A 90 66.26 9.58 -36.28
C PRO A 90 67.05 8.29 -36.71
N GLU A 91 66.35 7.12 -36.82
CA GLU A 91 66.70 5.91 -37.64
C GLU A 91 67.99 5.09 -37.28
N GLN A 92 68.25 3.83 -37.68
CA GLN A 92 67.59 2.63 -38.27
C GLN A 92 68.53 1.40 -37.95
N ALA A 93 68.30 0.08 -38.14
CA ALA A 93 67.19 -0.83 -38.51
C ALA A 93 67.61 -2.31 -38.15
N ASP A 94 66.87 -3.33 -38.65
CA ASP A 94 67.29 -4.74 -38.94
C ASP A 94 67.75 -5.71 -37.81
N GLU A 95 67.65 -7.06 -37.96
CA GLU A 95 66.55 -7.86 -38.53
C GLU A 95 66.50 -9.30 -37.90
N ARG A 96 65.67 -10.19 -38.48
CA ARG A 96 65.19 -11.52 -38.00
C ARG A 96 66.14 -12.70 -38.32
N PRO A 97 65.77 -14.00 -38.15
CA PRO A 97 65.04 -14.73 -37.08
C PRO A 97 65.78 -16.02 -36.61
N ASN A 98 65.18 -16.86 -35.74
CA ASN A 98 65.24 -18.33 -35.94
C ASN A 98 64.14 -19.13 -35.23
N VAL A 99 63.93 -20.40 -35.61
CA VAL A 99 62.86 -21.31 -35.14
C VAL A 99 63.39 -22.70 -34.79
N VAL A 100 63.07 -23.23 -33.60
CA VAL A 100 63.24 -24.65 -33.22
C VAL A 100 62.12 -25.10 -32.27
N THR A 101 61.69 -26.36 -32.39
CA THR A 101 60.77 -27.08 -31.48
C THR A 101 61.29 -28.53 -31.27
N PRO A 102 60.61 -29.39 -30.50
CA PRO A 102 60.40 -29.33 -29.05
C PRO A 102 61.04 -30.53 -28.32
N THR A 103 61.07 -30.52 -26.98
CA THR A 103 61.39 -31.72 -26.17
C THR A 103 60.39 -31.94 -25.05
N SER A 104 60.15 -33.20 -24.67
CA SER A 104 59.11 -33.59 -23.72
C SER A 104 59.66 -33.90 -22.32
N HIS A 105 58.87 -33.61 -21.30
CA HIS A 105 59.03 -34.17 -19.96
C HIS A 105 57.66 -34.34 -19.29
N SER A 106 57.26 -35.59 -19.04
CA SER A 106 56.04 -35.93 -18.32
C SER A 106 56.33 -36.12 -16.82
N ARG A 107 55.48 -35.58 -15.94
CA ARG A 107 55.50 -35.92 -14.50
C ARG A 107 54.14 -35.68 -13.82
N ASN A 108 53.38 -36.77 -13.72
CA ASN A 108 52.45 -37.13 -12.65
C ASN A 108 51.58 -36.02 -12.01
N VAL A 109 50.37 -35.80 -12.55
CA VAL A 109 49.30 -35.05 -11.88
C VAL A 109 48.01 -35.89 -11.82
N TRP A 110 48.04 -37.00 -11.06
CA TRP A 110 46.90 -37.93 -10.96
C TRP A 110 46.64 -38.39 -9.52
N GLY A 111 46.46 -37.41 -8.63
CA GLY A 111 46.26 -37.66 -7.18
C GLY A 111 45.63 -36.51 -6.38
N ARG A 112 44.95 -35.55 -7.02
CA ARG A 112 44.32 -34.39 -6.34
C ARG A 112 42.86 -34.09 -6.72
N SER A 113 42.34 -34.65 -7.81
CA SER A 113 40.98 -34.31 -8.30
C SER A 113 39.85 -34.76 -7.35
N ALA A 114 39.98 -35.93 -6.72
CA ALA A 114 38.95 -36.48 -5.83
C ALA A 114 38.63 -35.60 -4.60
N ILE A 115 39.64 -34.92 -4.03
CA ILE A 115 39.46 -34.09 -2.83
C ILE A 115 38.75 -32.77 -3.17
N ALA A 116 39.00 -32.19 -4.35
CA ALA A 116 38.38 -30.94 -4.80
C ALA A 116 36.87 -31.08 -5.11
N LEU A 117 36.44 -32.28 -5.53
CA LEU A 117 35.02 -32.58 -5.79
C LEU A 117 34.23 -32.81 -4.48
N ALA A 118 34.85 -33.40 -3.46
CA ALA A 118 34.20 -33.61 -2.16
C ALA A 118 33.93 -32.29 -1.42
N THR A 119 34.87 -31.34 -1.44
CA THR A 119 34.69 -30.04 -0.77
C THR A 119 33.65 -29.16 -1.45
N THR A 120 33.58 -29.17 -2.79
CA THR A 120 32.54 -28.45 -3.54
C THR A 120 31.15 -29.04 -3.29
N ALA A 121 31.01 -30.37 -3.27
CA ALA A 121 29.74 -31.02 -2.90
C ALA A 121 29.28 -30.63 -1.48
N CYS A 122 30.16 -30.64 -0.48
CA CYS A 122 29.82 -30.19 0.88
C CYS A 122 29.43 -28.71 0.93
N LEU A 123 30.12 -27.81 0.21
CA LEU A 123 29.77 -26.39 0.16
C LEU A 123 28.41 -26.13 -0.50
N VAL A 124 28.05 -26.90 -1.54
CA VAL A 124 26.71 -26.86 -2.15
C VAL A 124 25.64 -27.38 -1.19
N LEU A 125 25.88 -28.50 -0.50
CA LEU A 125 24.93 -29.03 0.48
C LEU A 125 24.75 -28.09 1.69
N ILE A 126 25.82 -27.45 2.17
CA ILE A 126 25.76 -26.46 3.25
C ILE A 126 25.02 -25.20 2.79
N SER A 127 25.27 -24.68 1.58
CA SER A 127 24.55 -23.49 1.10
C SER A 127 23.07 -23.76 0.80
N VAL A 128 22.71 -24.94 0.28
CA VAL A 128 21.32 -25.40 0.16
C VAL A 128 20.65 -25.58 1.52
N ALA A 129 21.34 -26.17 2.50
CA ALA A 129 20.81 -26.30 3.86
C ALA A 129 20.62 -24.95 4.55
N LEU A 130 21.52 -23.99 4.35
CA LEU A 130 21.38 -22.61 4.85
C LEU A 130 20.25 -21.85 4.14
N LEU A 131 20.05 -22.07 2.83
CA LEU A 131 18.90 -21.54 2.09
C LEU A 131 17.57 -22.08 2.63
N TRP A 132 17.45 -23.39 2.89
CA TRP A 132 16.23 -23.96 3.47
C TRP A 132 15.98 -23.53 4.91
N ASN A 133 17.02 -23.38 5.76
CA ASN A 133 16.84 -22.85 7.11
C ASN A 133 16.56 -21.32 7.12
N GLY A 134 17.08 -20.58 6.15
CA GLY A 134 16.78 -19.15 5.94
C GLY A 134 15.37 -18.88 5.41
N LEU A 135 14.67 -19.90 4.92
CA LEU A 135 13.27 -19.83 4.48
C LEU A 135 12.25 -20.07 5.61
N GLY A 136 12.69 -20.07 6.88
CA GLY A 136 11.79 -19.89 8.01
C GLY A 136 10.94 -18.62 7.81
N THR A 137 9.62 -18.74 7.93
CA THR A 137 8.66 -17.71 7.50
C THR A 137 9.00 -16.33 8.05
N THR A 138 9.42 -15.41 7.18
CA THR A 138 9.75 -14.04 7.58
C THR A 138 8.53 -13.37 8.20
N SER A 139 8.74 -12.55 9.24
CA SER A 139 7.64 -11.93 10.01
C SER A 139 6.65 -11.15 9.12
N ALA A 140 7.15 -10.52 8.05
CA ALA A 140 6.33 -9.86 7.04
C ALA A 140 5.36 -10.82 6.30
N SER A 141 5.80 -12.05 6.00
CA SER A 141 4.95 -13.08 5.38
C SER A 141 3.82 -13.52 6.34
N ALA A 142 4.15 -13.74 7.62
CA ALA A 142 3.17 -14.07 8.63
C ALA A 142 2.14 -12.94 8.85
N ALA A 143 2.58 -11.68 8.87
CA ALA A 143 1.69 -10.52 8.98
C ALA A 143 0.77 -10.36 7.75
N VAL A 144 1.27 -10.60 6.53
CA VAL A 144 0.46 -10.61 5.30
C VAL A 144 -0.58 -11.75 5.31
N MET A 145 -0.20 -12.95 5.76
CA MET A 145 -1.13 -14.08 5.88
C MET A 145 -2.23 -13.83 6.92
N GLU A 146 -1.88 -13.22 8.06
CA GLU A 146 -2.84 -12.85 9.10
C GLU A 146 -3.78 -11.73 8.62
N LEU A 147 -3.30 -10.76 7.82
CA LEU A 147 -4.16 -9.72 7.24
C LEU A 147 -5.16 -10.31 6.24
N ASN A 148 -4.72 -11.21 5.35
CA ASN A 148 -5.62 -11.95 4.46
C ASN A 148 -6.71 -12.71 5.24
N ARG A 149 -6.38 -13.28 6.42
CA ARG A 149 -7.35 -13.96 7.29
C ARG A 149 -8.34 -12.99 7.93
N ILE A 150 -7.89 -11.82 8.39
CA ILE A 150 -8.75 -10.75 8.91
C ILE A 150 -9.71 -10.30 7.81
N ILE A 151 -9.23 -10.00 6.60
CA ILE A 151 -10.06 -9.60 5.45
C ILE A 151 -11.11 -10.67 5.14
N ALA A 152 -10.71 -11.95 5.03
CA ALA A 152 -11.63 -13.05 4.76
C ALA A 152 -12.72 -13.22 5.83
N ALA A 153 -12.38 -13.05 7.12
CA ALA A 153 -13.34 -13.10 8.22
C ALA A 153 -14.33 -11.91 8.21
N ASN A 154 -13.86 -10.72 7.81
CA ASN A 154 -14.63 -9.48 7.82
C ASN A 154 -15.43 -9.23 6.52
N ARG A 155 -15.32 -10.14 5.54
CA ARG A 155 -16.15 -10.28 4.33
C ARG A 155 -17.46 -11.03 4.54
N GLN A 156 -17.59 -11.73 5.67
CA GLN A 156 -18.76 -12.55 6.04
C GLN A 156 -19.45 -12.04 7.31
N SER A 157 -19.04 -10.88 7.83
CA SER A 157 -19.70 -10.25 8.98
C SER A 157 -21.10 -9.75 8.58
N LEU A 158 -21.95 -9.58 9.57
CA LEU A 158 -23.16 -8.78 9.44
C LEU A 158 -22.82 -7.29 9.21
N ASP A 159 -23.84 -6.45 9.13
CA ASP A 159 -23.65 -5.00 9.12
C ASP A 159 -23.08 -4.57 10.48
N ARG A 160 -22.21 -3.55 10.49
CA ARG A 160 -21.42 -3.17 11.66
C ARG A 160 -21.65 -1.72 12.05
N THR A 161 -21.86 -1.49 13.35
CA THR A 161 -21.92 -0.15 13.95
C THR A 161 -20.59 0.16 14.65
N PHE A 162 -19.88 1.19 14.20
CA PHE A 162 -18.65 1.69 14.84
C PHE A 162 -18.88 3.03 15.52
N LEU A 163 -18.42 3.16 16.76
CA LEU A 163 -18.27 4.45 17.44
C LEU A 163 -16.91 5.06 17.12
N MET A 164 -16.90 6.31 16.69
CA MET A 164 -15.72 7.09 16.34
C MET A 164 -15.34 8.04 17.48
N SER A 165 -14.06 8.07 17.86
CA SER A 165 -13.51 9.05 18.81
C SER A 165 -12.22 9.67 18.29
N VAL A 166 -12.05 10.98 18.55
CA VAL A 166 -10.85 11.73 18.16
C VAL A 166 -10.00 11.91 19.40
N GLU A 167 -8.88 11.19 19.45
CA GLU A 167 -7.99 11.19 20.60
C GLU A 167 -7.03 12.40 20.55
N GLU A 168 -6.60 12.78 19.34
CA GLU A 168 -5.69 13.90 19.10
C GLU A 168 -6.08 14.62 17.80
N SER A 169 -5.88 15.94 17.75
CA SER A 169 -6.10 16.76 16.54
C SER A 169 -5.13 17.93 16.51
N ALA A 170 -4.34 18.04 15.44
CA ALA A 170 -3.38 19.12 15.20
C ALA A 170 -3.63 19.79 13.85
N ALA A 171 -3.41 21.10 13.75
CA ALA A 171 -3.48 21.81 12.47
C ALA A 171 -2.29 21.41 11.56
N GLN A 172 -2.56 21.10 10.29
CA GLN A 172 -1.53 20.73 9.32
C GLN A 172 -0.74 21.97 8.88
N LYS A 173 0.54 22.04 9.26
CA LYS A 173 1.39 23.23 9.05
C LYS A 173 1.69 23.54 7.58
N ASP A 174 1.79 22.52 6.73
CA ASP A 174 2.34 22.64 5.37
C ASP A 174 1.27 22.74 4.26
N LEU A 175 0.00 22.97 4.61
CA LEU A 175 -1.05 23.17 3.61
C LEU A 175 -0.87 24.51 2.91
N ARG A 176 -0.52 24.45 1.61
CA ARG A 176 -0.47 25.64 0.73
C ARG A 176 -1.79 26.40 0.82
N HIS A 177 -1.69 27.72 1.00
CA HIS A 177 -2.82 28.63 1.21
C HIS A 177 -3.84 28.62 0.04
N ASP A 178 -3.39 28.29 -1.17
CA ASP A 178 -4.23 28.14 -2.37
C ASP A 178 -4.88 26.76 -2.56
N SER A 179 -4.71 25.83 -1.61
CA SER A 179 -5.45 24.56 -1.66
C SER A 179 -6.97 24.83 -1.62
N PRO A 180 -7.80 24.11 -2.41
CA PRO A 180 -9.24 24.36 -2.46
C PRO A 180 -9.93 24.12 -1.10
N GLU A 181 -9.35 23.28 -0.26
CA GLU A 181 -9.78 23.03 1.12
C GLU A 181 -9.58 24.26 2.03
N TYR A 182 -8.60 25.13 1.72
CA TYR A 182 -8.41 26.39 2.45
C TYR A 182 -9.53 27.42 2.20
N ARG A 183 -10.33 27.23 1.14
CA ARG A 183 -11.48 28.08 0.80
C ARG A 183 -12.83 27.54 1.30
N ARG A 184 -12.84 26.37 1.96
CA ARG A 184 -14.04 25.72 2.51
C ARG A 184 -14.22 25.99 4.01
N PRO A 185 -15.46 25.87 4.54
CA PRO A 185 -15.68 25.74 5.99
C PRO A 185 -14.81 24.63 6.60
N PRO A 186 -14.48 24.70 7.90
CA PRO A 186 -13.82 23.58 8.59
C PRO A 186 -14.72 22.34 8.54
N LYS A 187 -14.11 21.15 8.41
CA LYS A 187 -14.86 19.89 8.48
C LYS A 187 -15.46 19.70 9.88
N PRO A 188 -16.69 19.17 10.00
CA PRO A 188 -17.29 18.81 11.29
C PRO A 188 -16.44 17.81 12.07
N SER A 189 -16.63 17.79 13.39
CA SER A 189 -15.99 16.82 14.28
C SER A 189 -16.37 15.38 13.91
N LEU A 190 -15.47 14.46 14.24
CA LEU A 190 -15.65 13.01 14.14
C LEU A 190 -15.84 12.36 15.52
N ASN A 191 -15.71 13.15 16.60
CA ASN A 191 -15.80 12.62 17.95
C ASN A 191 -17.25 12.31 18.30
N ASN A 192 -17.49 11.12 18.86
CA ASN A 192 -18.82 10.52 19.08
C ASN A 192 -19.63 10.28 17.78
N ALA A 193 -19.00 10.34 16.60
CA ALA A 193 -19.70 10.02 15.36
C ALA A 193 -19.97 8.50 15.27
N ILE A 194 -21.08 8.12 14.63
CA ILE A 194 -21.49 6.73 14.46
C ILE A 194 -21.38 6.39 12.96
N LEU A 195 -20.61 5.35 12.65
CA LEU A 195 -20.43 4.83 11.29
C LEU A 195 -21.03 3.43 11.19
N GLU A 196 -22.12 3.31 10.45
CA GLU A 196 -22.79 2.05 10.12
C GLU A 196 -22.36 1.62 8.71
N VAL A 197 -21.95 0.36 8.53
CA VAL A 197 -21.44 -0.16 7.24
C VAL A 197 -22.00 -1.53 6.88
N ARG A 198 -22.29 -1.71 5.58
CA ARG A 198 -22.72 -2.96 4.95
C ARG A 198 -21.90 -3.16 3.67
N GLY A 199 -21.20 -4.30 3.57
CA GLY A 199 -20.35 -4.60 2.41
C GLY A 199 -19.25 -3.56 2.17
N SER A 200 -19.15 -3.08 0.93
CA SER A 200 -18.06 -2.24 0.42
C SER A 200 -18.51 -0.84 -0.06
N ASP A 201 -19.80 -0.64 -0.26
CA ASP A 201 -20.37 0.54 -0.93
C ASP A 201 -21.59 1.14 -0.19
N GLN A 202 -22.16 0.43 0.79
CA GLN A 202 -23.28 0.88 1.60
C GLN A 202 -22.82 1.33 3.00
N PHE A 203 -23.07 2.59 3.35
CA PHE A 203 -22.66 3.15 4.65
C PHE A 203 -23.55 4.31 5.10
N VAL A 204 -23.57 4.58 6.40
CA VAL A 204 -24.17 5.77 7.02
C VAL A 204 -23.22 6.33 8.07
N LEU A 205 -22.79 7.58 7.91
CA LEU A 205 -22.06 8.34 8.93
C LEU A 205 -22.98 9.40 9.55
N LYS A 206 -23.27 9.25 10.84
CA LYS A 206 -24.00 10.21 11.68
C LYS A 206 -22.99 11.01 12.51
N ARG A 207 -22.91 12.33 12.30
CA ARG A 207 -22.06 13.25 13.07
C ARG A 207 -22.91 14.23 13.85
N GLU A 208 -22.73 14.28 15.16
CA GLU A 208 -23.34 15.30 16.00
C GLU A 208 -22.66 16.66 15.74
N VAL A 209 -23.45 17.70 15.46
CA VAL A 209 -22.95 19.07 15.22
C VAL A 209 -23.35 20.04 16.34
N GLU A 210 -24.50 19.80 16.96
CA GLU A 210 -25.00 20.39 18.20
C GLU A 210 -25.70 19.27 18.99
N PRO A 211 -25.91 19.38 20.31
CA PRO A 211 -26.47 18.28 21.13
C PRO A 211 -27.80 17.73 20.59
N GLY A 212 -27.82 16.47 20.16
CA GLY A 212 -28.96 15.79 19.54
C GLY A 212 -29.24 16.18 18.08
N VAL A 213 -28.41 17.02 17.46
CA VAL A 213 -28.55 17.49 16.07
C VAL A 213 -27.48 16.85 15.20
N PHE A 214 -27.91 16.05 14.22
CA PHE A 214 -27.02 15.27 13.38
C PHE A 214 -26.91 15.81 11.95
N PHE A 215 -25.69 15.85 11.43
CA PHE A 215 -25.42 15.87 10.00
C PHE A 215 -25.13 14.42 9.56
N VAL A 216 -25.99 13.87 8.71
CA VAL A 216 -25.89 12.49 8.24
C VAL A 216 -25.47 12.45 6.76
N THR A 217 -24.53 11.57 6.43
CA THR A 217 -24.02 11.37 5.07
C THR A 217 -23.87 9.88 4.81
N GLY A 218 -24.35 9.39 3.67
CA GLY A 218 -24.38 7.95 3.40
C GLY A 218 -24.40 7.59 1.91
N SER A 219 -24.52 6.28 1.67
CA SER A 219 -24.60 5.66 0.35
C SER A 219 -25.38 4.35 0.45
N ASN A 220 -26.23 4.09 -0.54
CA ASN A 220 -26.88 2.79 -0.73
C ASN A 220 -26.19 1.93 -1.80
N GLY A 221 -25.00 2.32 -2.28
CA GLY A 221 -24.24 1.64 -3.33
C GLY A 221 -24.64 2.02 -4.77
N THR A 222 -25.80 2.67 -4.95
CA THR A 222 -26.25 3.19 -6.27
C THR A 222 -26.29 4.72 -6.32
N THR A 223 -26.49 5.36 -5.17
CA THR A 223 -26.49 6.82 -4.95
C THR A 223 -25.75 7.14 -3.65
N SER A 224 -25.09 8.29 -3.59
CA SER A 224 -24.68 8.88 -2.31
C SER A 224 -25.60 10.04 -1.95
N TRP A 225 -25.76 10.29 -0.65
CA TRP A 225 -26.70 11.28 -0.14
C TRP A 225 -26.22 11.99 1.13
N ALA A 226 -26.84 13.14 1.42
CA ALA A 226 -26.55 13.96 2.59
C ALA A 226 -27.81 14.60 3.19
N VAL A 227 -28.10 14.28 4.45
CA VAL A 227 -29.15 14.89 5.28
C VAL A 227 -28.48 15.92 6.20
N ARG A 228 -28.47 17.18 5.77
CA ARG A 228 -28.07 18.32 6.61
C ARG A 228 -29.09 18.54 7.74
N PRO A 229 -28.71 19.13 8.89
CA PRO A 229 -29.68 19.58 9.90
C PRO A 229 -30.71 20.52 9.27
N ASP A 230 -30.22 21.52 8.54
CA ASP A 230 -30.97 22.57 7.86
C ASP A 230 -31.09 22.34 6.34
N GLY A 231 -32.17 22.85 5.75
CA GLY A 231 -32.36 22.83 4.30
C GLY A 231 -32.75 21.47 3.68
N PRO A 232 -32.48 21.25 2.39
CA PRO A 232 -32.90 20.06 1.66
C PRO A 232 -31.98 18.86 1.92
N VAL A 233 -32.53 17.67 1.71
CA VAL A 233 -31.76 16.42 1.57
C VAL A 233 -31.17 16.40 0.17
N ARG A 234 -29.90 16.00 0.03
CA ARG A 234 -29.22 15.99 -1.28
C ARG A 234 -28.82 14.60 -1.73
N LEU A 235 -29.03 14.30 -3.00
CA LEU A 235 -28.64 13.05 -3.68
C LEU A 235 -27.64 13.34 -4.80
N SER A 236 -26.81 12.35 -5.12
CA SER A 236 -26.07 12.32 -6.38
C SER A 236 -25.73 10.88 -6.80
N ASN A 237 -25.67 10.66 -8.12
CA ASN A 237 -25.19 9.38 -8.69
C ASN A 237 -23.66 9.23 -8.57
N ASP A 238 -22.93 10.29 -8.24
CA ASP A 238 -21.51 10.21 -7.86
C ASP A 238 -21.42 9.63 -6.43
N LEU A 239 -21.06 8.34 -6.33
CA LEU A 239 -20.86 7.66 -5.04
C LEU A 239 -19.75 8.28 -4.18
N THR A 240 -18.90 9.17 -4.73
CA THR A 240 -17.87 9.89 -3.99
C THR A 240 -18.31 11.26 -3.48
N ARG A 241 -19.48 11.76 -3.92
CA ARG A 241 -19.89 13.16 -3.77
C ARG A 241 -19.87 13.64 -2.32
N PHE A 242 -20.51 12.90 -1.42
CA PHE A 242 -20.62 13.23 0.00
C PHE A 242 -19.56 12.51 0.87
N ASN A 243 -18.72 11.67 0.27
CA ASN A 243 -17.64 10.96 0.95
C ASN A 243 -16.48 11.87 1.37
N ARG A 244 -16.45 13.13 0.92
CA ARG A 244 -15.39 14.11 1.26
C ARG A 244 -15.29 14.44 2.74
N ASP A 245 -16.38 14.27 3.48
CA ASP A 245 -16.42 14.43 4.93
C ASP A 245 -16.02 13.15 5.68
N LEU A 246 -15.80 12.03 4.98
CA LEU A 246 -15.26 10.81 5.55
C LEU A 246 -13.74 10.93 5.69
N PRO A 247 -13.17 10.47 6.82
CA PRO A 247 -11.72 10.34 6.96
C PRO A 247 -11.10 9.40 5.93
N GLY A 248 -9.88 9.72 5.50
CA GLY A 248 -9.09 8.91 4.57
C GLY A 248 -9.59 8.85 3.11
N HIS A 249 -10.79 9.36 2.80
CA HIS A 249 -11.35 9.43 1.44
C HIS A 249 -10.43 10.15 0.44
N GLU A 250 -9.80 11.25 0.85
CA GLU A 250 -8.83 12.01 0.05
C GLU A 250 -7.50 11.27 -0.22
N ARG A 251 -7.25 10.16 0.47
CA ARG A 251 -5.90 9.61 0.72
C ARG A 251 -5.83 8.08 0.59
N SER A 252 -6.76 7.47 -0.14
CA SER A 252 -6.78 6.04 -0.48
C SER A 252 -6.95 5.04 0.68
N LEU A 253 -7.50 5.48 1.82
CA LEU A 253 -7.93 4.62 2.93
C LEU A 253 -9.35 5.00 3.39
N PRO A 254 -10.39 4.67 2.60
CA PRO A 254 -11.77 5.07 2.90
C PRO A 254 -12.32 4.27 4.10
N ILE A 255 -12.47 4.90 5.27
CA ILE A 255 -12.88 4.19 6.50
C ILE A 255 -14.30 3.60 6.46
N ASN A 256 -15.14 4.06 5.53
CA ASN A 256 -16.49 3.54 5.27
C ASN A 256 -16.48 2.23 4.47
N ASN A 257 -15.36 1.87 3.84
CA ASN A 257 -15.18 0.57 3.20
C ASN A 257 -13.98 -0.13 3.84
N ILE A 258 -14.27 -0.92 4.86
CA ILE A 258 -13.27 -1.65 5.65
C ILE A 258 -12.52 -2.66 4.77
N GLU A 259 -13.17 -3.28 3.78
CA GLU A 259 -12.50 -4.25 2.89
C GLU A 259 -11.43 -3.60 2.02
N ASN A 260 -11.79 -2.57 1.25
CA ASN A 260 -10.83 -1.84 0.42
C ASN A 260 -9.78 -1.12 1.28
N GLY A 261 -10.16 -0.68 2.49
CA GLY A 261 -9.25 -0.12 3.48
C GLY A 261 -8.18 -1.11 3.92
N LEU A 262 -8.56 -2.34 4.24
CA LEU A 262 -7.63 -3.42 4.60
C LEU A 262 -6.79 -3.89 3.41
N ASP A 263 -7.41 -4.08 2.22
CA ASP A 263 -6.71 -4.47 1.00
C ASP A 263 -5.61 -3.44 0.62
N ALA A 264 -5.86 -2.14 0.81
CA ALA A 264 -4.87 -1.08 0.58
C ALA A 264 -3.63 -1.16 1.49
N LEU A 265 -3.74 -1.77 2.69
CA LEU A 265 -2.60 -1.94 3.60
C LEU A 265 -1.51 -2.85 3.02
N HIS A 266 -1.87 -3.87 2.23
CA HIS A 266 -0.89 -4.74 1.56
C HIS A 266 0.08 -3.95 0.65
N THR A 267 -0.47 -2.99 -0.10
CA THR A 267 0.30 -2.18 -1.06
C THR A 267 1.02 -1.04 -0.37
N ALA A 268 0.31 -0.22 0.40
CA ALA A 268 0.83 1.06 0.90
C ALA A 268 1.56 1.00 2.25
N TYR A 269 1.51 -0.12 2.99
CA TYR A 269 2.01 -0.21 4.37
C TYR A 269 2.95 -1.40 4.60
N GLU A 270 3.85 -1.28 5.58
CA GLU A 270 4.62 -2.38 6.17
C GLU A 270 3.84 -2.98 7.34
N LEU A 271 3.53 -4.28 7.27
CA LEU A 271 2.72 -4.97 8.27
C LEU A 271 3.59 -5.62 9.35
N LYS A 272 3.24 -5.38 10.61
CA LYS A 272 3.88 -5.95 11.80
C LYS A 272 2.80 -6.56 12.68
N LEU A 273 2.88 -7.87 12.91
CA LEU A 273 2.01 -8.56 13.87
C LEU A 273 2.63 -8.47 15.27
N LEU A 274 1.89 -7.93 16.23
CA LEU A 274 2.32 -7.90 17.64
C LEU A 274 1.95 -9.23 18.34
N PRO A 275 2.63 -9.57 19.45
CA PRO A 275 2.24 -10.69 20.30
C PRO A 275 0.79 -10.58 20.79
N VAL A 276 0.26 -11.71 21.26
CA VAL A 276 -1.03 -11.77 21.95
C VAL A 276 -0.97 -10.96 23.24
N GLU A 277 -1.88 -9.99 23.39
CA GLU A 277 -2.15 -9.35 24.67
C GLU A 277 -3.01 -10.33 25.50
N GLY A 278 -2.39 -10.98 26.50
CA GLY A 278 -3.05 -12.05 27.27
C GLY A 278 -2.16 -13.12 27.93
N GLN A 279 -0.84 -12.91 28.08
CA GLN A 279 0.05 -13.80 28.87
C GLN A 279 0.93 -13.04 29.88
N THR A 280 0.44 -11.91 30.40
CA THR A 280 0.95 -11.30 31.64
C THR A 280 0.34 -12.04 32.83
N ASN A 281 1.19 -12.68 33.65
CA ASN A 281 0.77 -13.50 34.80
C ASN A 281 0.36 -12.65 36.03
N GLU A 282 -0.56 -11.70 35.83
CA GLU A 282 -1.14 -10.88 36.90
C GLU A 282 -2.65 -11.10 36.92
N VAL A 283 -3.08 -12.05 37.75
CA VAL A 283 -4.51 -12.31 38.00
C VAL A 283 -5.03 -11.20 38.91
N HIS A 284 -6.05 -10.48 38.45
CA HIS A 284 -6.92 -9.68 39.30
C HIS A 284 -8.31 -10.32 39.30
N GLU A 285 -8.71 -10.83 40.45
CA GLU A 285 -9.97 -11.58 40.65
C GLU A 285 -11.18 -10.62 40.76
N GLN A 286 -11.46 -9.89 39.67
CA GLN A 286 -12.68 -9.10 39.51
C GLN A 286 -12.89 -8.69 38.05
N ASP A 287 -13.31 -9.66 37.22
CA ASP A 287 -14.27 -9.46 36.13
C ASP A 287 -14.72 -10.84 35.60
N VAL A 288 -15.99 -11.18 35.84
CA VAL A 288 -16.60 -12.45 35.45
C VAL A 288 -17.59 -12.17 34.32
N GLU A 289 -17.61 -13.06 33.30
CA GLU A 289 -18.52 -13.00 32.13
C GLU A 289 -18.28 -11.87 31.10
N ALA A 290 -17.02 -11.56 30.80
CA ALA A 290 -16.62 -10.90 29.55
C ALA A 290 -15.69 -11.77 28.69
N ASN A 291 -16.30 -12.72 27.96
CA ASN A 291 -15.78 -13.44 26.78
C ASN A 291 -14.24 -13.52 26.63
N THR A 292 -13.61 -14.65 27.00
CA THR A 292 -12.15 -14.90 26.97
C THR A 292 -11.57 -15.06 25.56
N ALA A 293 -11.99 -14.20 24.64
CA ALA A 293 -11.60 -14.14 23.25
C ALA A 293 -10.22 -13.45 23.11
N THR A 294 -9.16 -14.23 23.33
CA THR A 294 -7.74 -13.87 23.13
C THR A 294 -7.59 -12.91 21.95
N SER A 295 -7.10 -11.69 22.20
CA SER A 295 -7.01 -10.65 21.18
C SER A 295 -5.58 -10.46 20.68
N ARG A 296 -5.46 -9.94 19.45
CA ARG A 296 -4.20 -9.63 18.79
C ARG A 296 -4.27 -8.24 18.17
N ARG A 297 -3.10 -7.62 18.02
CA ARG A 297 -2.94 -6.33 17.37
C ARG A 297 -2.03 -6.44 16.16
N MET A 298 -2.50 -5.97 15.02
CA MET A 298 -1.68 -5.71 13.84
C MET A 298 -1.36 -4.22 13.77
N VAL A 299 -0.14 -3.89 13.35
CA VAL A 299 0.31 -2.52 13.12
C VAL A 299 0.81 -2.42 11.68
N ALA A 300 0.21 -1.52 10.91
CA ALA A 300 0.59 -1.16 9.56
C ALA A 300 1.27 0.22 9.59
N ILE A 301 2.53 0.31 9.15
CA ILE A 301 3.30 1.57 9.07
C ILE A 301 3.34 2.03 7.61
N LYS A 302 3.03 3.29 7.31
CA LYS A 302 2.96 3.76 5.92
C LYS A 302 4.33 3.74 5.24
N LYS A 303 4.37 3.26 3.99
CA LYS A 303 5.56 3.33 3.12
C LYS A 303 5.70 4.75 2.56
N ARG A 304 6.95 5.22 2.42
CA ARG A 304 7.25 6.52 1.80
C ARG A 304 6.65 6.59 0.38
N GLY A 305 6.06 7.74 0.04
CA GLY A 305 5.43 7.99 -1.26
C GLY A 305 3.93 7.69 -1.31
N PHE A 306 3.39 6.91 -0.36
CA PHE A 306 1.96 6.63 -0.28
C PHE A 306 1.18 7.70 0.52
N LEU A 307 -0.14 7.71 0.34
CA LEU A 307 -1.08 8.57 1.05
C LEU A 307 -1.77 7.79 2.20
N GLY A 308 -2.31 8.53 3.16
CA GLY A 308 -3.05 8.02 4.31
C GLY A 308 -2.47 8.46 5.66
N PRO A 309 -2.99 7.95 6.80
CA PRO A 309 -2.35 8.01 8.12
C PRO A 309 -0.88 7.52 8.11
N GLU A 310 -0.06 7.92 9.08
CA GLU A 310 1.30 7.35 9.21
C GLU A 310 1.28 5.93 9.78
N ARG A 311 0.28 5.60 10.61
CA ARG A 311 0.11 4.27 11.20
C ARG A 311 -1.37 3.89 11.30
N VAL A 312 -1.68 2.64 10.96
CA VAL A 312 -2.97 2.00 11.26
C VAL A 312 -2.73 0.86 12.24
N GLU A 313 -3.47 0.83 13.35
CA GLU A 313 -3.49 -0.31 14.28
C GLU A 313 -4.85 -1.00 14.19
N ILE A 314 -4.86 -2.33 14.16
CA ILE A 314 -6.09 -3.14 14.11
C ILE A 314 -6.05 -4.11 15.28
N LEU A 315 -7.00 -3.98 16.21
CA LEU A 315 -7.25 -4.94 17.28
C LEU A 315 -8.37 -5.89 16.84
N TYR A 316 -8.12 -7.19 16.93
CA TYR A 316 -9.04 -8.22 16.47
C TYR A 316 -9.02 -9.46 17.37
N THR A 317 -10.15 -10.16 17.42
CA THR A 317 -10.27 -11.45 18.12
C THR A 317 -9.41 -12.49 17.38
N ALA A 318 -8.41 -13.07 18.05
CA ALA A 318 -7.40 -13.90 17.41
C ALA A 318 -7.97 -15.18 16.78
N SER A 319 -8.99 -15.79 17.39
CA SER A 319 -9.64 -16.99 16.88
C SER A 319 -10.41 -16.72 15.57
N SER A 320 -11.33 -15.75 15.57
CA SER A 320 -12.19 -15.46 14.41
C SER A 320 -11.55 -14.59 13.34
N GLY A 321 -10.62 -13.70 13.70
CA GLY A 321 -10.14 -12.62 12.80
C GLY A 321 -11.05 -11.38 12.79
N GLN A 322 -12.14 -11.40 13.56
CA GLN A 322 -13.12 -10.31 13.65
C GLN A 322 -12.51 -9.05 14.27
N ILE A 323 -12.64 -7.91 13.59
CA ILE A 323 -12.11 -6.62 14.07
C ILE A 323 -12.95 -6.14 15.26
N ARG A 324 -12.27 -5.63 16.30
CA ARG A 324 -12.87 -4.99 17.47
C ARG A 324 -12.59 -3.49 17.49
N GLU A 325 -11.41 -3.09 17.05
CA GLU A 325 -11.01 -1.68 17.02
C GLU A 325 -10.03 -1.41 15.88
N MET A 326 -10.11 -0.23 15.29
CA MET A 326 -9.12 0.31 14.37
C MET A 326 -8.70 1.71 14.83
N ARG A 327 -7.39 1.99 14.81
CA ARG A 327 -6.80 3.29 15.17
C ARG A 327 -6.01 3.82 13.98
N PHE A 328 -6.33 5.02 13.52
CA PHE A 328 -5.70 5.71 12.38
C PHE A 328 -4.94 6.91 12.93
N VAL A 329 -3.62 6.77 13.05
CA VAL A 329 -2.71 7.75 13.66
C VAL A 329 -2.14 8.67 12.58
N ASP A 330 -2.08 9.96 12.87
CA ASP A 330 -1.66 11.02 11.94
C ASP A 330 -2.45 11.01 10.62
N MET A 331 -3.77 10.78 10.69
CA MET A 331 -4.64 10.75 9.52
C MET A 331 -4.98 12.16 9.02
N PRO A 332 -4.77 12.49 7.72
CA PRO A 332 -5.20 13.76 7.16
C PRO A 332 -6.74 13.90 7.14
N TYR A 333 -7.24 15.02 7.64
CA TYR A 333 -8.66 15.35 7.67
C TYR A 333 -8.90 16.84 7.40
N GLY A 334 -9.03 17.20 6.11
CA GLY A 334 -9.24 18.57 5.67
C GLY A 334 -8.02 19.46 5.95
N ARG A 335 -8.11 20.31 6.98
CA ARG A 335 -6.99 21.18 7.43
C ARG A 335 -6.18 20.61 8.59
N ASN A 336 -6.64 19.51 9.18
CA ASN A 336 -6.07 18.92 10.39
C ASN A 336 -5.42 17.56 10.09
N ILE A 337 -4.55 17.15 10.99
CA ILE A 337 -4.09 15.78 11.18
C ILE A 337 -4.73 15.28 12.48
N VAL A 338 -5.38 14.12 12.44
CA VAL A 338 -6.11 13.56 13.58
C VAL A 338 -5.68 12.13 13.90
N THR A 339 -5.66 11.78 15.18
CA THR A 339 -5.64 10.39 15.63
C THR A 339 -7.08 9.97 15.89
N LEU A 340 -7.62 9.14 14.98
CA LEU A 340 -8.97 8.60 15.06
C LEU A 340 -8.94 7.18 15.61
N LYS A 341 -9.85 6.88 16.53
CA LYS A 341 -10.18 5.53 16.99
C LYS A 341 -11.60 5.16 16.55
N MET A 342 -11.79 3.92 16.11
CA MET A 342 -13.06 3.32 15.72
C MET A 342 -13.24 2.02 16.50
N THR A 343 -14.20 1.97 17.43
CA THR A 343 -14.51 0.78 18.23
C THR A 343 -15.81 0.17 17.72
N LEU A 344 -15.82 -1.15 17.48
CA LEU A 344 -17.01 -1.89 17.10
C LEU A 344 -17.99 -1.94 18.28
N MET A 345 -19.20 -1.41 18.08
CA MET A 345 -20.28 -1.44 19.07
C MET A 345 -21.18 -2.67 18.86
N GLU A 346 -21.62 -2.90 17.63
CA GLU A 346 -22.68 -3.88 17.31
C GLU A 346 -22.42 -4.55 15.95
N GLU A 347 -22.89 -5.79 15.82
CA GLU A 347 -23.02 -6.53 14.57
C GLU A 347 -24.45 -7.06 14.44
N GLN A 348 -25.18 -6.63 13.40
CA GLN A 348 -26.57 -7.02 13.18
C GLN A 348 -26.96 -6.91 11.70
N THR A 349 -28.12 -7.44 11.34
CA THR A 349 -28.71 -7.20 10.01
C THR A 349 -29.69 -6.04 10.12
N PHE A 350 -29.34 -4.88 9.57
CA PHE A 350 -30.28 -3.77 9.39
C PHE A 350 -31.34 -4.12 8.33
N ALA A 351 -32.37 -3.29 8.20
CA ALA A 351 -33.34 -3.40 7.11
C ALA A 351 -32.69 -3.24 5.72
N ALA A 352 -33.40 -3.61 4.65
CA ALA A 352 -32.88 -3.51 3.29
C ALA A 352 -32.67 -2.03 2.88
N ASP A 353 -33.68 -1.22 3.21
CA ASP A 353 -33.83 0.22 3.05
C ASP A 353 -33.08 1.06 4.09
N HIS A 354 -32.35 0.45 5.04
CA HIS A 354 -31.61 1.18 6.08
C HIS A 354 -30.56 2.14 5.53
N PHE A 355 -30.00 1.86 4.35
CA PHE A 355 -28.96 2.68 3.73
C PHE A 355 -29.49 3.69 2.70
N ASP A 356 -30.81 3.69 2.47
CA ASP A 356 -31.51 4.68 1.65
C ASP A 356 -31.77 5.97 2.46
N HIS A 357 -31.86 7.12 1.80
CA HIS A 357 -31.87 8.41 2.50
C HIS A 357 -33.15 8.62 3.32
N GLU A 358 -34.27 8.06 2.85
CA GLU A 358 -35.59 8.10 3.47
C GLU A 358 -35.61 7.51 4.89
N SER A 359 -34.71 6.56 5.19
CA SER A 359 -34.54 5.96 6.52
C SER A 359 -33.88 6.90 7.55
N HIS A 360 -33.50 8.12 7.14
CA HIS A 360 -32.70 9.04 7.97
C HIS A 360 -33.24 10.48 8.04
N HIS A 361 -34.41 10.76 7.49
CA HIS A 361 -35.04 12.08 7.60
C HIS A 361 -36.57 12.01 7.63
N ASP A 362 -37.21 13.09 8.05
CA ASP A 362 -38.67 13.22 7.95
C ASP A 362 -39.12 13.18 6.48
N PRO A 363 -40.15 12.39 6.09
CA PRO A 363 -40.57 12.23 4.70
C PRO A 363 -41.16 13.50 4.05
N THR A 364 -41.39 14.57 4.82
CA THR A 364 -41.80 15.88 4.30
C THR A 364 -40.63 16.79 3.91
N ARG A 365 -39.38 16.38 4.18
CA ARG A 365 -38.18 17.12 3.77
C ARG A 365 -38.09 17.23 2.24
N ILE A 366 -37.75 18.42 1.77
CA ILE A 366 -37.44 18.66 0.35
C ILE A 366 -36.19 17.86 -0.02
N VAL A 367 -36.26 17.13 -1.13
CA VAL A 367 -35.16 16.36 -1.71
C VAL A 367 -34.68 17.08 -2.99
N GLU A 368 -33.38 17.32 -3.09
CA GLU A 368 -32.69 17.92 -4.23
C GLU A 368 -31.67 16.94 -4.82
N PHE A 369 -31.48 17.01 -6.14
CA PHE A 369 -30.50 16.19 -6.87
C PHE A 369 -29.38 17.10 -7.41
N GLU A 370 -28.11 16.73 -7.20
CA GLU A 370 -26.91 17.46 -7.65
C GLU A 370 -26.27 16.91 -8.93
#